data_AF-A0AAN5DA96-F1
#
_entry.id   AF-A0AAN5DA96-F1
#
_cell.length_a   1.000
_cell.length_b   1.000
_cell.length_c   1.000
_cell.angle_alpha   90.00
_cell.angle_beta   90.00
_cell.angle_gamma   90.00
#
_symmetry.space_group_name_H-M   'P 1'
#
loop_
_entity.id
_entity.type
_entity.pdbx_description
1 polymer ?
#
loop_
_entity_poly.entity_id
_entity_poly.type
_entity_poly.pdbx_seq_one_letter_code
_entity_poly.pdbx_strand_id
1 'polypeptide(L)'
;MSLSRGSLSLLLSLCLLSAVHALICYENDEQGNTHERSSPDFKYCSLIPFGSDSGRGRLSGVSDTTENTSGFDATFAQSSAHYGVLAMCIFEKYDFSAISPVFGPAPEYMFRCFCSTDRCNRESTFSGFL
;
A
#
# COMPACT_ATOMS: atom_id res chain seq x y z
N MET A 1 -11.16 -3.52 -49.40
CA MET A 1 -9.88 -3.65 -48.66
C MET A 1 -10.05 -4.79 -47.67
N SER A 2 -9.42 -5.94 -47.92
CA SER A 2 -9.59 -7.15 -47.11
C SER A 2 -8.50 -7.17 -46.03
N LEU A 3 -8.85 -7.01 -44.76
CA LEU A 3 -7.90 -7.18 -43.66
C LEU A 3 -7.54 -8.67 -43.52
N SER A 4 -6.25 -8.97 -43.60
CA SER A 4 -5.70 -10.31 -43.39
C SER A 4 -6.00 -10.82 -41.97
N ARG A 5 -6.32 -12.12 -41.84
CA ARG A 5 -6.46 -12.83 -40.55
C ARG A 5 -5.27 -12.63 -39.60
N GLY A 6 -4.07 -12.35 -40.13
CA GLY A 6 -2.88 -12.03 -39.34
C GLY A 6 -2.94 -10.67 -38.65
N SER A 7 -3.60 -9.67 -39.26
CA SER A 7 -3.73 -8.32 -38.70
C SER A 7 -4.71 -8.25 -37.53
N LEU A 8 -5.76 -9.09 -37.55
CA LEU A 8 -6.76 -9.16 -36.48
C LEU A 8 -6.18 -9.79 -35.20
N SER A 9 -5.32 -10.80 -35.35
CA SER A 9 -4.67 -11.47 -34.22
C SER A 9 -3.62 -10.58 -33.55
N LEU A 10 -2.90 -9.76 -34.32
CA LEU A 10 -1.91 -8.82 -33.79
C LEU A 10 -2.59 -7.68 -32.99
N LEU A 11 -3.70 -7.14 -33.50
CA LEU A 11 -4.50 -6.12 -32.79
C LEU A 11 -5.07 -6.63 -31.47
N LEU A 12 -5.54 -7.89 -31.43
CA LEU A 12 -6.06 -8.51 -30.22
C LEU A 12 -4.97 -8.69 -29.13
N SER A 13 -3.76 -9.08 -29.54
CA SER A 13 -2.61 -9.20 -28.63
C SER A 13 -2.13 -7.84 -28.09
N LEU A 14 -2.18 -6.78 -28.91
CA LEU A 14 -1.83 -5.41 -28.47
C LEU A 14 -2.84 -4.80 -27.50
N CYS A 15 -4.13 -5.15 -27.59
CA CYS A 15 -5.15 -4.69 -26.63
C CYS A 15 -5.08 -5.40 -25.26
N LEU A 16 -4.49 -6.60 -25.19
CA LEU A 16 -4.34 -7.35 -23.93
C LEU A 16 -3.14 -6.88 -23.08
N LEU A 17 -2.21 -6.12 -23.67
CA LEU A 17 -0.98 -5.64 -23.01
C LEU A 17 -1.18 -4.35 -22.19
N SER A 18 -2.34 -3.69 -22.28
CA SER A 18 -2.53 -2.33 -21.77
C SER A 18 -3.39 -2.20 -20.51
N ALA A 19 -3.71 -3.29 -19.82
CA ALA A 19 -4.47 -3.26 -18.57
C ALA A 19 -3.59 -3.49 -17.33
N VAL A 20 -2.37 -2.93 -17.28
CA VAL A 20 -1.65 -2.80 -16.01
C VAL A 20 -2.35 -1.70 -15.21
N HIS A 21 -3.34 -2.11 -14.41
CA HIS A 21 -4.02 -1.19 -13.51
C HIS A 21 -3.05 -0.86 -12.37
N ALA A 22 -2.62 0.39 -12.33
CA ALA A 22 -1.90 0.96 -11.20
C ALA A 22 -2.80 0.91 -9.95
N LEU A 23 -2.26 0.37 -8.84
CA LEU A 23 -2.98 0.33 -7.57
C LEU A 23 -3.40 1.74 -7.15
N ILE A 24 -4.65 1.88 -6.71
CA ILE A 24 -5.20 3.16 -6.23
C ILE A 24 -5.22 3.13 -4.70
N CYS A 25 -4.57 4.10 -4.06
CA CYS A 25 -4.54 4.25 -2.61
C CYS A 25 -5.11 5.61 -2.19
N TYR A 26 -5.56 5.72 -0.95
CA TYR A 26 -5.77 7.01 -0.31
C TYR A 26 -4.44 7.52 0.28
N GLU A 27 -4.16 8.81 0.14
CA GLU A 27 -3.02 9.48 0.77
C GLU A 27 -3.46 10.75 1.50
N ASN A 28 -2.77 11.10 2.58
CA ASN A 28 -2.93 12.40 3.21
C ASN A 28 -1.93 13.42 2.65
N ASP A 29 -2.41 14.61 2.28
CA ASP A 29 -1.54 15.75 1.97
C ASP A 29 -0.94 16.39 3.24
N GLU A 30 -0.08 17.39 3.07
CA GLU A 30 0.56 18.12 4.18
C GLU A 30 -0.45 18.86 5.06
N GLN A 31 -1.64 19.17 4.54
CA GLN A 31 -2.74 19.80 5.27
C GLN A 31 -3.66 18.76 5.93
N GLY A 32 -3.37 17.47 5.79
CA GLY A 32 -4.13 16.35 6.34
C GLY A 32 -5.42 16.02 5.58
N ASN A 33 -5.62 16.52 4.37
CA ASN A 33 -6.76 16.12 3.52
C ASN A 33 -6.44 14.80 2.82
N THR A 34 -7.48 13.98 2.62
CA THR A 34 -7.35 12.68 1.97
C THR A 34 -7.67 12.79 0.48
N HIS A 35 -6.79 12.23 -0.37
CA HIS A 35 -6.97 12.18 -1.82
C HIS A 35 -6.73 10.77 -2.35
N GLU A 36 -7.39 10.41 -3.45
CA GLU A 36 -7.04 9.20 -4.20
C GLU A 36 -5.79 9.46 -5.05
N ARG A 37 -4.83 8.53 -4.99
CA ARG A 37 -3.64 8.55 -5.82
C ARG A 37 -3.43 7.17 -6.43
N SER A 38 -3.13 7.13 -7.71
CA SER A 38 -2.69 5.93 -8.40
C SER A 38 -1.24 6.06 -8.83
N SER A 39 -0.49 4.98 -8.74
CA SER A 39 0.88 4.90 -9.23
C SER A 39 1.18 3.49 -9.70
N PRO A 40 1.86 3.32 -10.86
CA PRO A 40 2.27 1.99 -11.32
C PRO A 40 3.29 1.34 -10.38
N ASP A 41 3.95 2.12 -9.52
CA ASP A 41 4.96 1.64 -8.58
C ASP A 41 4.37 1.20 -7.23
N PHE A 42 3.08 1.47 -6.99
CA PHE A 42 2.43 1.06 -5.75
C PHE A 42 2.24 -0.45 -5.72
N LYS A 43 2.76 -1.07 -4.67
CA LYS A 43 2.57 -2.48 -4.36
C LYS A 43 1.52 -2.67 -3.27
N TYR A 44 1.44 -1.73 -2.33
CA TYR A 44 0.49 -1.75 -1.22
C TYR A 44 -0.08 -0.37 -0.92
N CYS A 45 -1.24 -0.35 -0.30
CA CYS A 45 -1.72 0.82 0.43
C CYS A 45 -1.48 0.61 1.92
N SER A 46 -1.19 1.67 2.65
CA SER A 46 -0.93 1.61 4.10
C SER A 46 -1.81 2.54 4.91
N LEU A 47 -1.99 2.17 6.18
CA LEU A 47 -2.64 2.94 7.23
C LEU A 47 -1.76 2.90 8.49
N ILE A 48 -1.40 4.06 9.00
CA ILE A 48 -1.05 4.23 10.42
C ILE A 48 -2.33 4.69 11.10
N PRO A 49 -2.99 3.83 11.89
CA PRO A 49 -4.28 4.13 12.46
C PRO A 49 -4.15 5.28 13.45
N PHE A 50 -5.25 6.02 13.61
CA PHE A 50 -5.36 7.08 14.59
C PHE A 50 -4.87 6.63 15.98
N GLY A 51 -3.85 7.30 16.51
CA GLY A 51 -3.53 7.34 17.94
C GLY A 51 -4.29 8.49 18.59
N SER A 52 -4.55 8.41 19.89
CA SER A 52 -5.45 9.29 20.65
C SER A 52 -5.24 10.81 20.52
N ASP A 53 -4.11 11.28 19.97
CA ASP A 53 -3.62 12.63 20.20
C ASP A 53 -3.60 13.55 18.95
N SER A 54 -3.74 13.05 17.71
CA SER A 54 -3.48 13.86 16.48
C SER A 54 -4.66 14.04 15.52
N GLY A 55 -5.85 13.55 15.85
CA GLY A 55 -7.08 13.81 15.10
C GLY A 55 -7.34 12.94 13.86
N ARG A 56 -6.33 12.37 13.16
CA ARG A 56 -6.52 11.54 11.95
C ARG A 56 -5.42 10.48 11.78
N GLY A 57 -5.77 9.30 11.27
CA GLY A 57 -4.79 8.30 10.81
C GLY A 57 -4.02 8.77 9.57
N ARG A 58 -2.85 8.18 9.31
CA ARG A 58 -2.02 8.49 8.13
C ARG A 58 -2.19 7.42 7.07
N LEU A 59 -2.47 7.84 5.84
CA LEU A 59 -2.71 7.00 4.67
C LEU A 59 -1.62 7.26 3.63
N SER A 60 -1.12 6.22 2.98
CA SER A 60 -0.17 6.35 1.87
C SER A 60 -0.16 5.14 0.94
N GLY A 61 0.26 5.34 -0.31
CA GLY A 61 0.74 4.27 -1.17
C GLY A 61 2.18 3.87 -0.82
N VAL A 62 2.52 2.61 -1.01
CA VAL A 62 3.84 2.04 -0.69
C VAL A 62 4.44 1.40 -1.93
N SER A 63 5.66 1.79 -2.24
CA SER A 63 6.49 1.25 -3.31
C SER A 63 7.85 0.78 -2.76
N ASP A 64 8.61 0.07 -3.59
CA ASP A 64 9.98 -0.38 -3.28
C ASP A 64 10.97 0.79 -3.11
N THR A 65 10.59 1.99 -3.55
CA THR A 65 11.40 3.21 -3.38
C THR A 65 11.13 3.92 -2.05
N THR A 66 9.98 3.66 -1.43
CA THR A 66 9.59 4.27 -0.15
C THR A 66 9.84 3.36 1.04
N GLU A 67 9.81 2.03 0.85
CA GLU A 67 9.93 1.05 1.93
C GLU A 67 10.56 -0.26 1.40
N ASN A 68 11.24 -0.99 2.28
CA ASN A 68 11.65 -2.36 1.97
C ASN A 68 10.45 -3.30 2.09
N THR A 69 9.84 -3.64 0.96
CA THR A 69 8.61 -4.44 0.90
C THR A 69 8.84 -5.95 0.97
N SER A 70 10.09 -6.43 1.03
CA SER A 70 10.39 -7.87 0.91
C SER A 70 9.67 -8.76 1.93
N GLY A 71 9.52 -8.29 3.18
CA GLY A 71 8.74 -9.01 4.20
C GLY A 71 7.24 -9.02 3.91
N PHE A 72 6.73 -7.94 3.31
CA PHE A 72 5.31 -7.80 2.96
C PHE A 72 5.00 -8.72 1.79
N ASP A 73 5.85 -8.68 0.75
CA ASP A 73 5.79 -9.55 -0.43
C ASP A 73 5.73 -11.02 -0.01
N ALA A 74 6.61 -11.44 0.90
CA ALA A 74 6.62 -12.80 1.41
C ALA A 74 5.33 -13.17 2.17
N THR A 75 4.66 -12.20 2.80
CA THR A 75 3.42 -12.43 3.56
C THR A 75 2.21 -12.48 2.64
N PHE A 76 2.07 -11.52 1.73
CA PHE A 76 0.97 -11.49 0.76
C PHE A 76 1.06 -12.63 -0.27
N ALA A 77 2.26 -13.15 -0.53
CA ALA A 77 2.45 -14.35 -1.35
C ALA A 77 1.94 -15.64 -0.67
N GLN A 78 1.73 -15.65 0.66
CA GLN A 78 1.15 -16.80 1.36
C GLN A 78 -0.34 -16.88 1.04
N SER A 79 -0.65 -17.51 -0.09
CA SER A 79 -2.01 -17.83 -0.51
C SER A 79 -2.14 -19.32 -0.82
N SER A 80 -3.33 -19.86 -0.58
CA SER A 80 -3.76 -21.19 -1.00
C SER A 80 -4.95 -21.05 -1.95
N ALA A 81 -5.45 -22.16 -2.49
CA ALA A 81 -6.62 -22.14 -3.37
C ALA A 81 -7.89 -21.53 -2.73
N HIS A 82 -7.94 -21.42 -1.39
CA HIS A 82 -9.13 -21.00 -0.65
C HIS A 82 -8.91 -19.79 0.27
N TYR A 83 -7.67 -19.43 0.56
CA TYR A 83 -7.33 -18.40 1.53
C TYR A 83 -6.17 -17.56 1.02
N GLY A 84 -6.24 -16.24 1.21
CA GLY A 84 -5.15 -15.32 0.93
C GLY A 84 -5.10 -14.24 2.00
N VAL A 85 -3.93 -13.64 2.19
CA VAL A 85 -3.76 -12.49 3.08
C VAL A 85 -4.35 -11.26 2.39
N LEU A 86 -5.37 -10.65 3.00
CA LEU A 86 -6.00 -9.43 2.49
C LEU A 86 -5.38 -8.17 3.11
N ALA A 87 -4.97 -8.28 4.37
CA ALA A 87 -4.39 -7.21 5.14
C ALA A 87 -3.33 -7.79 6.09
N MET A 88 -2.32 -6.99 6.37
CA MET A 88 -1.28 -7.30 7.35
C MET A 88 -1.02 -6.06 8.19
N CYS A 89 -0.97 -6.22 9.51
CA CYS A 89 -0.61 -5.13 10.41
C CYS A 89 0.61 -5.48 11.26
N ILE A 90 1.51 -4.52 11.40
CA ILE A 90 2.80 -4.64 12.05
C ILE A 90 2.84 -3.67 13.23
N PHE A 91 3.33 -4.14 14.36
CA PHE A 91 3.69 -3.30 15.49
C PHE A 91 5.19 -3.08 15.47
N GLU A 92 5.59 -1.85 15.18
CA GLU A 92 6.97 -1.43 15.00
C GLU A 92 7.47 -0.72 16.25
N LYS A 93 8.69 -1.04 16.66
CA LYS A 93 9.42 -0.36 17.73
C LYS A 93 10.63 0.33 17.11
N TYR A 94 10.72 1.64 17.25
CA TYR A 94 11.87 2.41 16.83
C TYR A 94 12.68 2.84 18.05
N ASP A 95 13.95 2.44 18.07
CA ASP A 95 14.89 2.81 19.11
C ASP A 95 15.90 3.82 18.55
N PHE A 96 15.56 5.11 18.65
CA PHE A 96 16.40 6.19 18.16
C PHE A 96 17.45 6.65 19.18
N SER A 97 17.42 6.11 20.40
CA SER A 97 18.30 6.50 21.50
C SER A 97 19.78 6.26 21.16
N ALA A 98 20.07 5.24 20.35
CA ALA A 98 21.41 4.92 19.86
C ALA A 98 21.91 5.87 18.75
N ILE A 99 21.01 6.60 18.08
CA ILE A 99 21.35 7.47 16.93
C ILE A 99 21.60 8.90 17.40
N SER A 100 20.80 9.42 18.32
CA SER A 100 21.04 10.72 18.93
C SER A 100 20.28 10.88 20.25
N PRO A 101 20.92 11.46 21.29
CA PRO A 101 20.24 11.78 22.54
C PRO A 101 19.09 12.79 22.39
N VAL A 102 19.00 13.49 21.26
CA VAL A 102 17.92 14.44 20.95
C VAL A 102 16.57 13.75 20.75
N PHE A 103 16.55 12.48 20.32
CA PHE A 103 15.32 11.71 20.12
C PHE A 103 14.75 11.11 21.42
N GLY A 104 15.37 11.43 22.56
CA GLY A 104 14.96 10.94 23.87
C GLY A 104 15.38 9.48 24.12
N PRO A 105 15.26 9.01 25.37
CA PRO A 105 15.67 7.66 25.77
C PRO A 105 14.60 6.59 25.55
N ALA A 106 13.36 7.00 25.24
CA ALA A 106 12.22 6.09 25.15
C ALA A 106 12.03 5.63 23.70
N PRO A 107 11.84 4.31 23.45
CA PRO A 107 11.47 3.82 22.14
C PRO A 107 10.11 4.37 21.70
N GLU A 108 10.00 4.70 20.41
CA GLU A 108 8.73 5.04 19.79
C GLU A 108 8.05 3.78 19.27
N TYR A 109 6.73 3.71 19.41
CA TYR A 109 5.92 2.59 18.95
C TYR A 109 4.93 3.07 17.92
N MET A 110 4.78 2.29 16.86
CA MET A 110 3.85 2.60 15.80
C MET A 110 3.17 1.33 15.33
N PHE A 111 1.88 1.45 15.09
CA PHE A 111 1.10 0.39 14.47
C PHE A 111 0.89 0.78 13.01
N ARG A 112 1.17 -0.12 12.07
CA ARG A 112 0.99 0.16 10.63
C ARG A 112 0.38 -1.05 9.94
N CYS A 113 -0.67 -0.80 9.16
CA CYS A 113 -1.37 -1.80 8.38
C CYS A 113 -1.13 -1.60 6.89
N PHE A 114 -1.17 -2.70 6.14
CA PHE A 114 -0.93 -2.79 4.71
C PHE A 114 -1.99 -3.67 4.05
N CYS A 115 -2.33 -3.36 2.81
CA CYS A 115 -3.27 -4.12 1.98
C CYS A 115 -2.92 -3.94 0.49
N SER A 116 -3.36 -4.86 -0.38
CA SER A 116 -2.89 -4.96 -1.77
C SER A 116 -4.00 -4.83 -2.82
N THR A 117 -5.13 -4.21 -2.47
CA THR A 117 -6.27 -3.99 -3.37
C THR A 117 -6.64 -2.52 -3.48
N ASP A 118 -7.31 -2.13 -4.56
CA ASP A 118 -7.68 -0.73 -4.77
C ASP A 118 -8.49 -0.17 -3.59
N ARG A 119 -8.06 1.00 -3.12
CA ARG A 119 -8.74 1.81 -2.08
C ARG A 119 -8.91 1.08 -0.75
N CYS A 120 -8.14 0.04 -0.50
CA CYS A 120 -8.28 -0.79 0.70
C CYS A 120 -7.95 -0.04 2.00
N ASN A 121 -7.19 1.06 1.94
CA ASN A 121 -6.89 1.93 3.08
C ASN A 121 -7.89 3.08 3.27
N ARG A 122 -9.15 2.91 2.84
CA ARG A 122 -10.19 3.94 2.95
C ARG A 122 -10.48 4.34 4.39
N GLU A 123 -10.54 3.35 5.27
CA GLU A 123 -10.83 3.56 6.68
C GLU A 123 -9.57 4.01 7.40
N SER A 124 -9.71 5.00 8.29
CA SER A 124 -8.60 5.59 9.05
C SER A 124 -8.47 5.03 10.46
N THR A 125 -9.31 4.05 10.81
CA THR A 125 -9.32 3.35 12.10
C THR A 125 -8.84 1.92 11.92
N PHE A 126 -8.25 1.34 12.97
CA PHE A 126 -7.80 -0.05 12.93
C PHE A 126 -8.95 -1.02 12.63
N SER A 127 -10.09 -0.88 13.31
CA SER A 127 -11.24 -1.78 13.11
C SER A 127 -11.93 -1.62 11.76
N GLY A 128 -11.85 -0.45 11.12
CA GLY A 128 -12.40 -0.26 9.78
C GLY A 128 -11.48 -0.78 8.67
N PHE A 129 -10.18 -0.88 8.94
CA PHE A 129 -9.20 -1.37 7.98
C PHE A 129 -9.21 -2.89 7.82
N LEU A 130 -9.53 -3.62 8.89
CA LEU A 130 -9.66 -5.08 8.91
C LEU A 130 -11.01 -5.55 8.34
#